data_AF-A0A5C6Y426-F1
#
_entry.id   AF-A0A5C6Y426-F1
#
_cell.length_a   1.000
_cell.length_b   1.000
_cell.length_c   1.000
_cell.angle_alpha   90.00
_cell.angle_beta   90.00
_cell.angle_gamma   90.00
#
_symmetry.space_group_name_H-M   'P 1'
#
loop_
_entity.id
_entity.type
_entity.pdbx_description
1 polymer ?
#
loop_
_entity_poly.entity_id
_entity_poly.type
_entity_poly.pdbx_seq_one_letter_code
_entity_poly.pdbx_strand_id
1 'polypeptide(L)' 'MKTVINIMLVIFLVWMITGLYLVNQDHEKAQIVMGLGVFYFSFLFMPFFIYYRYRDGKYKKYILTDEKLKQAFNQQGKK' A
#
# COMPACT_ATOMS: atom_id res chain seq x y z
N MET A 1 -4.86 -4.45 -13.68
CA MET A 1 -3.81 -3.76 -12.91
C MET A 1 -4.24 -3.47 -11.47
N LYS A 2 -5.35 -2.74 -11.22
CA LYS A 2 -5.96 -2.60 -9.87
C LYS A 2 -6.28 -3.95 -9.23
N THR A 3 -6.77 -4.87 -10.06
CA THR A 3 -7.13 -6.24 -9.66
C THR A 3 -5.95 -7.03 -9.11
N VAL A 4 -4.74 -6.85 -9.66
CA VAL A 4 -3.55 -7.59 -9.22
C VAL A 4 -3.17 -7.18 -7.80
N ILE A 5 -3.09 -5.88 -7.52
CA ILE A 5 -2.82 -5.37 -6.16
C ILE A 5 -3.94 -5.74 -5.20
N ASN A 6 -5.20 -5.67 -5.63
CA ASN A 6 -6.32 -6.10 -4.79
C ASN A 6 -6.23 -7.59 -4.43
N ILE A 7 -5.87 -8.46 -5.38
CA ILE A 7 -5.66 -9.89 -5.13
C ILE A 7 -4.49 -10.09 -4.16
N MET A 8 -3.35 -9.42 -4.37
CA MET A 8 -2.20 -9.50 -3.47
C MET A 8 -2.55 -9.04 -2.05
N LEU A 9 -3.39 -8.00 -1.92
CA LEU A 9 -3.88 -7.51 -0.63
C LEU A 9 -4.78 -8.54 0.06
N VAL A 10 -5.71 -9.16 -0.67
CA VAL A 10 -6.60 -10.20 -0.13
C VAL A 10 -5.79 -11.40 0.36
N ILE A 11 -4.81 -11.85 -0.43
CA ILE A 11 -3.89 -12.93 -0.03
C ILE A 11 -3.14 -12.55 1.25
N PHE A 12 -2.62 -11.32 1.33
CA PHE A 12 -1.95 -10.83 2.53
C PHE A 12 -2.86 -10.83 3.75
N LEU A 13 -4.12 -10.38 3.62
CA LEU A 13 -5.08 -10.37 4.73
C LEU A 13 -5.41 -11.79 5.22
N VAL A 14 -5.68 -12.73 4.31
CA VAL A 14 -5.91 -14.14 4.66
C VAL A 14 -4.70 -14.73 5.37
N TRP A 15 -3.49 -14.41 4.90
CA TRP A 15 -2.24 -14.86 5.54
C TRP A 15 -2.11 -14.26 6.94
N MET A 16 -2.35 -12.96 7.12
CA MET A 16 -2.30 -12.32 8.44
C MET A 16 -3.31 -12.92 9.42
N ILE A 17 -4.54 -13.19 8.97
CA ILE A 17 -5.56 -13.87 9.80
C ILE A 17 -5.07 -15.27 10.19
N THR A 18 -4.52 -16.03 9.24
CA THR A 18 -3.99 -17.37 9.50
C THR A 18 -2.81 -17.33 10.47
N GLY A 19 -1.90 -16.37 10.30
CA GLY A 19 -0.74 -16.15 11.17
C GLY A 19 -1.16 -15.79 12.59
N LEU A 20 -2.11 -14.86 12.76
CA LEU A 20 -2.66 -14.50 14.06
C LEU A 20 -3.38 -15.68 14.73
N TYR A 21 -4.12 -16.47 13.97
CA TYR A 21 -4.77 -17.68 14.47
C TYR A 21 -3.74 -18.70 14.98
N LEU A 22 -2.65 -18.94 14.23
CA LEU A 22 -1.55 -19.82 14.63
C LEU A 22 -0.81 -19.31 15.88
N VAL A 23 -0.62 -17.99 16.00
CA VAL A 23 0.00 -17.37 17.18
C VAL A 23 -0.88 -17.58 18.41
N ASN A 24 -2.19 -17.40 18.28
CA ASN A 24 -3.12 -17.61 19.40
C ASN A 24 -3.20 -19.07 19.88
N GLN A 25 -2.79 -20.03 19.04
CA GLN A 25 -2.73 -21.45 19.38
C GLN A 25 -1.35 -21.88 19.88
N ASP A 26 -0.43 -20.93 20.13
CA ASP A 26 0.98 -21.18 20.52
C ASP A 26 1.68 -22.21 19.62
N HIS A 27 1.31 -22.22 18.33
CA HIS A 27 1.87 -23.18 17.39
C HIS A 27 3.35 -22.83 17.13
N GLU A 28 4.25 -23.82 17.24
CA GLU A 28 5.71 -23.60 17.14
C GLU A 28 6.15 -22.82 15.88
N LYS A 29 5.44 -23.04 14.76
CA LYS A 29 5.72 -22.40 13.47
C LYS A 29 5.06 -21.02 13.29
N ALA A 30 4.29 -20.53 14.26
CA ALA A 30 3.52 -19.29 14.13
C ALA A 30 4.41 -18.07 13.84
N GLN A 31 5.56 -17.97 14.50
CA GLN A 31 6.52 -16.89 14.26
C GLN A 31 7.11 -16.92 12.85
N ILE A 32 7.37 -18.11 12.30
CA ILE A 32 7.89 -18.27 10.94
C ILE A 32 6.82 -17.85 9.93
N VAL A 33 5.56 -18.28 10.13
CA VAL A 33 4.44 -17.93 9.24
C VAL A 33 4.16 -16.42 9.27
N MET A 34 4.23 -15.79 10.45
CA MET A 34 4.14 -14.33 10.61
C MET A 34 5.30 -13.61 9.92
N GLY A 35 6.54 -14.08 10.12
CA GLY A 35 7.73 -13.51 9.49
C GLY A 35 7.69 -13.57 7.97
N LEU A 36 7.22 -14.68 7.41
CA LEU A 36 6.99 -14.81 5.95
C LEU A 36 5.90 -13.86 5.45
N GLY A 37 4.86 -13.60 6.24
CA GLY A 37 3.84 -12.58 5.93
C GLY A 37 4.43 -11.17 5.87
N VAL A 38 5.27 -10.81 6.83
CA VAL A 38 5.98 -9.51 6.86
C VAL A 38 6.98 -9.40 5.69
N PHE A 39 7.69 -10.49 5.38
CA PHE A 39 8.59 -10.56 4.23
C PHE A 39 7.82 -10.34 2.92
N TYR A 40 6.72 -11.06 2.71
CA TYR A 40 5.86 -10.88 1.55
C TYR A 40 5.37 -9.44 1.44
N PHE A 41 4.93 -8.84 2.55
CA PHE A 41 4.46 -7.46 2.56
C PHE A 41 5.57 -6.47 2.17
N SER A 42 6.74 -6.60 2.77
CA SER A 42 7.85 -5.66 2.61
C SER A 42 8.52 -5.76 1.25
N PHE A 43 8.74 -6.98 0.74
CA PHE A 43 9.53 -7.21 -0.47
C PHE A 43 8.68 -7.44 -1.73
N LEU A 44 7.43 -7.89 -1.59
CA LEU A 44 6.53 -8.06 -2.74
C LEU A 44 5.44 -6.99 -2.74
N PHE A 45 4.60 -6.93 -1.72
CA PHE A 45 3.42 -6.07 -1.77
C PHE A 45 3.79 -4.59 -1.89
N MET A 46 4.71 -4.09 -1.05
CA MET A 46 5.07 -2.66 -1.03
C MET A 46 5.73 -2.18 -2.34
N PRO A 47 6.74 -2.85 -2.92
CA PRO A 47 7.34 -2.41 -4.18
C PRO A 47 6.35 -2.43 -5.35
N PHE A 48 5.53 -3.49 -5.46
CA PHE A 48 4.49 -3.57 -6.50
C PHE A 48 3.42 -2.49 -6.33
N PHE A 49 3.03 -2.19 -5.09
CA PHE A 49 2.08 -1.14 -4.78
C PHE A 49 2.61 0.24 -5.19
N ILE A 50 3.86 0.56 -4.83
CA ILE A 50 4.51 1.82 -5.21
C ILE A 50 4.64 1.90 -6.74
N TYR A 51 5.16 0.86 -7.38
CA TYR A 51 5.30 0.82 -8.84
C TYR A 51 3.98 1.12 -9.55
N TYR A 52 2.90 0.43 -9.16
CA TYR A 52 1.59 0.66 -9.76
C TYR A 52 1.09 2.10 -9.56
N ARG A 53 1.31 2.66 -8.37
CA ARG A 53 0.86 4.02 -8.06
C ARG A 53 1.61 5.08 -8.88
N TYR A 54 2.88 4.85 -9.18
CA TYR A 54 3.71 5.78 -9.94
C TYR A 54 3.59 5.60 -11.47
N ARG A 55 3.28 4.39 -11.96
CA ARG A 55 3.27 4.05 -13.39
C ARG A 55 2.34 4.92 -14.26
N ASP A 56 1.19 5.32 -13.73
CA ASP A 56 0.17 6.04 -14.52
C ASP A 56 0.32 7.58 -14.42
N GLY A 57 1.45 8.10 -13.90
CA GLY A 57 1.67 9.55 -13.79
C GLY A 57 0.76 10.27 -12.79
N LYS A 58 -0.10 9.54 -12.06
CA LYS A 58 -1.03 10.08 -11.06
C LYS A 58 -0.33 10.82 -9.91
N TYR A 59 0.94 10.53 -9.66
CA TYR A 59 1.78 11.28 -8.72
C TYR A 59 1.89 12.77 -9.11
N LYS A 60 1.87 13.10 -10.42
CA LYS A 60 1.93 14.49 -10.92
C LYS A 60 0.75 15.34 -10.43
N LYS A 61 -0.39 14.71 -10.07
CA LYS A 61 -1.51 15.42 -9.44
C LYS A 61 -1.13 15.99 -8.07
N TYR A 62 -0.27 15.30 -7.33
CA TYR A 62 0.18 15.66 -5.98
C TYR A 62 1.45 16.51 -5.95
N ILE A 63 2.11 16.72 -7.09
CA ILE A 63 3.22 17.68 -7.20
C ILE A 63 2.67 19.09 -7.07
N LEU A 64 3.17 19.83 -6.08
CA LEU A 64 2.91 21.25 -5.91
C LEU A 64 3.81 22.00 -6.90
N THR A 65 3.20 22.70 -7.83
CA THR A 65 3.89 23.50 -8.86
C THR A 65 3.51 24.96 -8.63
N ASP A 66 4.40 25.89 -8.99
CA ASP A 66 4.14 27.33 -8.84
C ASP A 66 2.81 27.76 -9.48
N GLU A 67 2.45 27.17 -10.63
CA GLU A 67 1.15 27.41 -11.27
C GLU A 67 -0.04 26.96 -10.41
N LYS A 68 0.06 25.80 -9.74
CA LYS A 68 -0.99 25.30 -8.85
C LYS A 68 -1.11 26.12 -7.58
N LEU A 69 0.03 26.57 -7.03
CA LEU A 69 0.06 27.51 -5.91
C LEU A 69 -0.61 28.82 -6.30
N LYS A 70 -0.23 29.41 -7.43
CA LYS A 70 -0.79 30.66 -7.94
C LYS A 70 -2.29 30.54 -8.22
N GLN A 71 -2.77 29.42 -8.76
CA GLN A 71 -4.20 29.13 -8.91
C GLN A 71 -4.92 29.02 -7.57
N ALA A 72 -4.35 28.33 -6.58
CA ALA A 72 -4.95 28.19 -5.24
C ALA A 72 -5.08 29.55 -4.53
N PHE A 73 -4.05 30.40 -4.58
CA PHE A 73 -4.09 31.74 -4.00
C PHE A 73 -5.04 32.69 -4.77
N ASN A 74 -5.08 32.61 -6.11
CA ASN A 74 -6.04 33.38 -6.90
C ASN A 74 -7.49 32.97 -6.68
N GLN A 75 -7.75 31.71 -6.32
CA GLN A 75 -9.09 31.24 -5.92
C GLN A 75 -9.49 31.71 -4.52
N GLN A 76 -8.53 31.89 -3.61
CA GLN A 76 -8.80 32.48 -2.29
C GLN A 76 -9.15 33.97 -2.37
N GLY A 77 -8.49 34.74 -3.24
CA GLY A 77 -8.76 36.17 -3.43
C GLY A 77 -10.03 36.51 -4.22
N LYS A 78 -10.74 35.50 -4.74
CA LYS A 78 -12.02 35.66 -5.47
C LYS A 78 -13.26 35.32 -4.62
N LYS A 79 -13.07 35.01 -3.33
CA LYS A 79 -14.16 34.84 -2.36
C LYS A 79 -14.39 36.12 -1.58
#